data_AF-A0A7Y5WTJ1-F1
#
_entry.id   AF-A0A7Y5WTJ1-F1
#
_cell.length_a   1.000
_cell.length_b   1.000
_cell.length_c   1.000
_cell.angle_alpha   90.00
_cell.angle_beta   90.00
_cell.angle_gamma   90.00
#
_symmetry.space_group_name_H-M   'P 1'
#
loop_
_entity.id
_entity.type
_entity.pdbx_description
1 polymer ?
#
loop_
_entity_poly.entity_id
_entity_poly.type
_entity_poly.pdbx_seq_one_letter_code
_entity_poly.pdbx_strand_id
1 'polypeptide(L)' 'MTPVLGFVQPLPPSTAPASIPASRVIDGRVDRTRPLCPYPQQAAYRGSGDINDARNFVCR' A
#
# COMPACT_ATOMS: atom_id res chain seq x y z
N MET A 1 -4.87 -10.46 13.18
CA MET A 1 -4.89 -11.53 12.16
C MET A 1 -5.57 -11.00 10.91
N THR A 2 -4.87 -10.16 10.16
CA THR A 2 -5.26 -9.83 8.79
C THR A 2 -4.35 -10.69 7.92
N PRO A 3 -4.89 -11.71 7.23
CA PRO A 3 -4.05 -12.63 6.49
C PRO A 3 -3.43 -11.90 5.30
N VAL A 4 -2.16 -12.20 5.05
CA VAL A 4 -1.26 -11.78 3.95
C VAL A 4 -1.75 -12.23 2.55
N LEU A 5 -3.05 -12.08 2.28
CA LEU A 5 -3.73 -12.51 1.03
C LEU A 5 -3.37 -11.71 -0.23
N GLY A 6 -2.32 -10.88 -0.19
CA GLY A 6 -1.86 -10.11 -1.35
C GLY A 6 -0.61 -10.65 -2.04
N PHE A 7 0.16 -11.55 -1.40
CA PHE A 7 1.46 -11.98 -1.92
C PHE A 7 1.46 -13.29 -2.71
N VAL A 8 0.37 -14.07 -2.67
CA VAL A 8 0.29 -15.36 -3.36
C VAL A 8 -1.03 -15.46 -4.12
N GLN A 9 -1.07 -14.85 -5.29
CA GLN A 9 -1.99 -15.24 -6.36
C GLN A 9 -1.11 -15.74 -7.51
N PRO A 10 -1.30 -16.97 -8.03
CA PRO A 10 -0.65 -17.40 -9.26
C PRO A 10 -1.27 -16.61 -10.43
N LEU A 11 -0.75 -15.41 -10.66
CA LEU A 11 -1.23 -14.52 -11.71
C LEU A 11 -0.71 -15.03 -13.06
N PRO A 12 -1.57 -15.21 -14.08
CA PRO A 12 -1.09 -15.22 -15.48
C PRO A 12 -0.33 -13.92 -15.75
N PRO A 13 0.65 -13.90 -16.69
CA PRO A 13 1.79 -12.97 -16.73
C PRO A 13 1.52 -11.47 -16.96
N SER A 14 0.36 -10.90 -16.60
CA SER A 14 0.02 -9.53 -17.00
C SER A 14 -0.83 -8.70 -16.04
N THR A 15 -1.21 -9.17 -14.85
CA THR A 15 -1.94 -8.30 -13.89
C THR A 15 -1.05 -7.91 -12.73
N ALA A 16 -0.18 -6.92 -12.95
CA ALA A 16 0.55 -6.30 -11.85
C ALA A 16 -0.44 -5.54 -10.93
N PRO A 17 -0.35 -5.69 -9.60
CA PRO A 17 -1.19 -4.92 -8.68
C PRO A 17 -0.89 -3.42 -8.83
N ALA A 18 -1.93 -2.63 -9.06
CA ALA A 18 -1.82 -1.18 -9.25
C ALA A 18 -1.26 -0.45 -8.00
N SER A 19 -1.44 -1.03 -6.82
CA SER A 19 -0.82 -0.58 -5.57
C SER A 19 -0.86 -1.70 -4.53
N ILE A 20 0.17 -1.84 -3.71
CA ILE A 20 0.21 -2.83 -2.62
C ILE A 20 0.13 -2.07 -1.29
N PRO A 21 -0.92 -2.24 -0.47
CA PRO A 21 -0.99 -1.56 0.82
C PRO A 21 0.10 -2.11 1.77
N ALA A 22 1.03 -1.26 2.19
CA ALA A 22 2.04 -1.61 3.18
C ALA A 22 1.78 -0.86 4.49
N SER A 23 1.88 -1.57 5.61
CA SER A 23 1.76 -0.97 6.94
C SER A 23 3.10 -1.04 7.66
N ARG A 24 3.51 0.08 8.24
CA ARG A 24 4.61 0.15 9.20
C ARG A 24 4.03 -0.18 10.57
N VAL A 25 4.53 -1.27 11.16
CA VAL A 25 4.14 -1.73 12.49
C VAL A 25 5.28 -1.46 13.46
N ILE A 26 5.00 -0.77 14.56
CA ILE A 26 5.93 -0.54 15.67
C ILE A 26 5.23 -1.05 16.94
N ASP A 27 5.92 -1.92 17.69
CA ASP A 27 5.42 -2.49 18.95
C ASP A 27 4.01 -3.13 18.83
N GLY A 28 3.78 -3.85 17.72
CA GLY A 28 2.50 -4.51 17.42
C GLY A 28 1.35 -3.57 17.02
N ARG A 29 1.57 -2.25 16.97
CA ARG A 29 0.61 -1.27 16.47
C ARG A 29 0.97 -0.79 15.07
N VAL A 30 -0.04 -0.63 14.23
CA VAL A 30 0.12 0.02 12.92
C VAL A 30 0.37 1.51 13.19
N ASP A 31 1.61 1.93 12.99
CA ASP A 31 2.03 3.32 13.10
C ASP A 31 1.50 4.11 11.89
N ARG A 32 1.75 3.58 10.68
CA ARG A 32 1.38 4.25 9.41
C ARG A 32 1.14 3.25 8.30
N THR A 33 0.18 3.52 7.43
CA THR A 33 -0.04 2.73 6.22
C THR A 33 0.28 3.56 4.99
N ARG A 34 1.14 3.08 4.10
CA ARG A 34 1.49 3.71 2.83
C ARG A 34 1.38 2.69 1.69
N PRO A 35 0.73 3.00 0.57
CA PRO A 35 0.73 2.11 -0.58
C PRO A 35 2.12 2.07 -1.22
N LEU A 36 2.61 0.87 -1.55
CA LEU A 36 3.73 0.67 -2.46
C LEU A 36 3.22 0.79 -3.88
N CYS A 37 3.83 1.72 -4.62
CA CYS A 37 3.49 2.01 -6.00
C CYS A 37 4.49 1.30 -6.93
N PRO A 38 4.05 0.89 -8.13
CA PRO A 38 4.95 0.33 -9.13
C PRO A 38 5.92 1.42 -9.61
N TYR A 39 7.21 1.10 -9.67
CA TYR A 39 8.21 2.00 -10.25
C TYR A 39 7.84 2.35 -11.70
N PRO A 40 7.92 3.63 -12.13
CA PRO A 40 8.55 4.80 -11.48
C PRO A 40 7.60 5.65 -10.61
N GLN A 41 6.35 5.23 -10.42
CA GLN A 41 5.37 6.00 -9.65
C GLN A 41 5.73 6.02 -8.17
N GLN A 42 5.43 7.14 -7.51
CA GLN A 42 5.66 7.34 -6.08
C GLN A 42 4.35 7.56 -5.34
N ALA A 43 4.29 7.05 -4.11
CA ALA A 43 3.15 7.29 -3.23
C ALA A 43 3.18 8.74 -2.75
N ALA A 44 2.25 9.55 -3.25
CA ALA A 44 2.18 10.96 -2.94
C ALA A 44 0.83 11.31 -2.32
N TYR A 45 0.88 12.06 -1.23
CA TYR A 45 -0.27 12.43 -0.41
C TYR A 45 -1.22 13.36 -1.17
N ARG A 46 -2.54 13.13 -1.12
CA ARG A 46 -3.54 13.93 -1.83
C ARG A 46 -3.73 15.34 -1.27
N GLY A 47 -3.22 15.63 -0.07
CA GLY A 47 -3.33 16.95 0.57
C GLY A 47 -4.50 17.09 1.55
N SER A 48 -5.36 16.08 1.68
CA SER A 48 -6.48 16.09 2.63
C SER A 48 -6.62 14.73 3.33
N GLY A 49 -6.97 14.74 4.62
CA GLY A 49 -7.20 13.53 5.43
C GLY A 49 -6.07 13.23 6.42
N ASP A 50 -6.06 11.99 6.92
CA ASP A 50 -5.04 11.48 7.83
C ASP A 50 -3.81 11.01 7.03
N ILE A 51 -2.63 11.50 7.40
CA ILE A 51 -1.35 11.11 6.80
C ILE A 51 -0.95 9.65 7.09
N ASN A 52 -1.66 8.98 8.01
CA ASN A 52 -1.41 7.60 8.39
C ASN A 52 -2.31 6.61 7.61
N ASP A 53 -3.33 7.09 6.89
CA ASP A 53 -4.25 6.26 6.10
C ASP A 53 -3.77 6.17 4.64
N ALA A 54 -3.58 4.93 4.16
CA ALA A 54 -3.17 4.64 2.79
C ALA A 54 -4.16 5.15 1.73
N ARG A 55 -5.45 5.32 2.07
CA ARG A 55 -6.47 5.88 1.16
C ARG A 55 -6.15 7.31 0.74
N ASN A 56 -5.43 8.07 1.57
CA ASN A 56 -5.08 9.46 1.30
C ASN A 56 -3.81 9.61 0.44
N PHE A 57 -3.21 8.50 0.00
CA PHE A 57 -2.08 8.49 -0.91
C PHE A 57 -2.50 8.00 -2.30
N VAL A 58 -1.91 8.57 -3.33
CA VAL A 58 -2.03 8.15 -4.72
C VAL A 58 -0.68 7.77 -5.27
N CYS A 59 -0.64 6.74 -6.11
CA CYS A 59 0.49 6.48 -6.97
C CYS A 59 0.43 7.46 -8.14
N ARG A 60 1.45 8.31 -8.28
CA ARG A 60 1.62 9.24 -9.39
C ARG A 60 3.08 9.31 -9.80
#